data_AF-A0A382C6V8-F1
#
_entry.id   AF-A0A382C6V8-F1
#
_cell.length_a   1.000
_cell.length_b   1.000
_cell.length_c   1.000
_cell.angle_alpha   90.00
_cell.angle_beta   90.00
_cell.angle_gamma   90.00
#
_symmetry.space_group_name_H-M   'P 1'
#
loop_
_entity.id
_entity.type
_entity.pdbx_description
1 polymer ?
#
loop_
_entity_poly.entity_id
_entity_poly.type
_entity_poly.pdbx_seq_one_letter_code
_entity_poly.pdbx_strand_id
1 'polypeptide(L)'
;MQAEIKHLSLAELEAGLDDIRNSPQEQSVLDLIVSRPEEDAREVMELADLDVTVGLVGDTWQDRPSLRSGDGKAHPDMQVTIMNSRVANLVAQDKARWQLAGDQLFADIDLSKANMPPGTRVSIGAAILEATDQPHTGCEKFAARFGIDALKLISSSIGKELQLRG
;
A
#
# COMPACT_ATOMS: atom_id res chain seq x y z
N MET A 1 2.45 16.69 -24.20
CA MET A 1 1.70 17.47 -23.21
C MET A 1 1.62 16.62 -21.95
N GLN A 2 2.24 17.04 -20.85
CA GLN A 2 2.02 16.36 -19.56
C GLN A 2 0.56 16.62 -19.19
N ALA A 3 -0.22 15.57 -18.94
CA ALA A 3 -1.56 15.72 -18.40
C ALA A 3 -1.46 16.46 -17.06
N GLU A 4 -2.29 17.49 -16.87
CA GLU A 4 -2.35 18.22 -15.62
C GLU A 4 -2.81 17.26 -14.52
N ILE A 5 -1.98 17.06 -13.49
CA ILE A 5 -2.29 16.16 -12.39
C ILE A 5 -3.36 16.83 -11.53
N LYS A 6 -4.62 16.40 -11.68
CA LYS A 6 -5.70 16.79 -10.77
C LYS A 6 -5.63 15.95 -9.50
N HIS A 7 -5.46 16.59 -8.35
CA HIS A 7 -5.71 15.95 -7.06
C HIS A 7 -7.18 16.11 -6.69
N LEU A 8 -7.83 15.01 -6.27
CA LEU A 8 -9.20 15.06 -5.79
C LEU A 8 -9.27 15.84 -4.46
N SER A 9 -10.35 16.59 -4.30
CA SER A 9 -10.72 17.20 -3.02
C SER A 9 -11.10 16.14 -2.00
N LEU A 10 -11.08 16.50 -0.72
CA LEU A 10 -11.51 15.58 0.34
C LEU A 10 -12.95 15.06 0.13
N ALA A 11 -13.87 15.90 -0.34
CA ALA A 11 -15.26 15.49 -0.59
C ALA A 11 -15.38 14.48 -1.73
N GLU A 12 -14.62 14.66 -2.82
CA GLU A 12 -14.55 13.68 -3.92
C GLU A 12 -13.96 12.34 -3.46
N LEU A 13 -12.96 12.39 -2.57
CA LEU A 13 -12.33 11.21 -1.99
C LEU A 13 -13.25 10.46 -1.01
N GLU A 14 -13.96 11.19 -0.15
CA GLU A 14 -14.92 10.61 0.79
C GLU A 14 -16.10 9.94 0.06
N ALA A 15 -16.53 10.50 -1.08
CA ALA A 15 -17.55 9.91 -1.92
C ALA A 15 -17.14 8.54 -2.52
N GLY A 16 -15.83 8.26 -2.63
CA GLY A 16 -15.29 6.98 -3.08
C GLY A 16 -15.20 5.89 -2.00
N LEU A 17 -15.44 6.22 -0.72
CA LEU A 17 -15.26 5.27 0.37
C LEU A 17 -16.20 4.06 0.30
N ASP A 18 -17.42 4.24 -0.22
CA ASP A 18 -18.37 3.13 -0.31
C ASP A 18 -17.91 2.06 -1.30
N ASP A 19 -17.22 2.45 -2.38
CA ASP A 19 -16.62 1.48 -3.29
C ASP A 19 -15.50 0.69 -2.61
N ILE A 20 -14.65 1.36 -1.80
CA ILE A 20 -13.57 0.72 -1.06
C ILE A 20 -14.12 -0.25 -0.01
N ARG A 21 -15.20 0.12 0.71
CA ARG A 21 -15.86 -0.75 1.71
C ARG A 21 -16.44 -2.02 1.10
N ASN A 22 -16.73 -2.01 -0.19
CA ASN A 22 -17.25 -3.18 -0.92
C ASN A 22 -16.12 -4.04 -1.52
N SER A 23 -14.88 -3.91 -1.02
CA SER A 23 -13.79 -4.82 -1.39
C SER A 23 -14.09 -6.26 -0.94
N PRO A 24 -13.75 -7.27 -1.74
CA PRO A 24 -13.87 -8.68 -1.36
C PRO A 24 -13.15 -9.00 -0.04
N GLN A 25 -13.73 -9.86 0.80
CA GLN A 25 -13.17 -10.19 2.12
C GLN A 25 -12.21 -11.38 2.09
N GLU A 26 -12.46 -12.39 1.26
CA GLU A 26 -11.72 -13.66 1.31
C GLU A 26 -10.73 -13.84 0.15
N GLN A 27 -11.20 -13.77 -1.09
CA GLN A 27 -10.40 -14.04 -2.28
C GLN A 27 -10.62 -12.96 -3.33
N SER A 28 -9.51 -12.46 -3.89
CA SER A 28 -9.53 -11.46 -4.95
C SER A 28 -8.23 -11.48 -5.78
N VAL A 29 -8.07 -10.47 -6.62
CA VAL A 29 -6.95 -10.30 -7.54
C VAL A 29 -5.82 -9.47 -6.93
N LEU A 30 -4.59 -9.82 -7.30
CA LEU A 30 -3.41 -8.97 -7.18
C LEU A 30 -3.27 -8.19 -8.49
N ASP A 31 -3.47 -6.88 -8.44
CA ASP A 31 -3.55 -6.00 -9.61
C ASP A 31 -2.20 -5.45 -10.08
N LEU A 32 -1.22 -5.36 -9.16
CA LEU A 32 0.09 -4.78 -9.41
C LEU A 32 1.13 -5.27 -8.39
N ILE A 33 2.33 -5.55 -8.87
CA ILE A 33 3.53 -5.79 -8.07
C ILE A 33 4.53 -4.71 -8.42
N VAL A 34 5.12 -4.08 -7.40
CA VAL A 34 6.07 -2.98 -7.55
C VAL A 34 7.25 -3.19 -6.62
N SER A 35 8.46 -3.20 -7.16
CA SER A 35 9.69 -3.09 -6.36
C SER A 35 10.19 -1.64 -6.33
N ARG A 36 10.94 -1.31 -5.28
CA ARG A 36 11.64 -0.03 -5.12
C ARG A 36 13.14 -0.31 -5.11
N PRO A 37 13.78 -0.44 -6.29
CA PRO A 37 15.19 -0.83 -6.37
C PRO A 37 16.13 0.26 -5.85
N GLU A 38 15.69 1.52 -5.85
CA GLU A 38 16.43 2.68 -5.34
C GLU A 38 15.47 3.73 -4.76
N GLU A 39 16.00 4.84 -4.24
CA GLU A 39 15.18 5.97 -3.85
C GLU A 39 14.43 6.53 -5.07
N ASP A 40 13.10 6.68 -4.93
CA ASP A 40 12.17 7.17 -5.95
C ASP A 40 12.06 6.38 -7.27
N ALA A 41 12.93 5.39 -7.50
CA ALA A 41 12.79 4.41 -8.56
C ALA A 41 11.61 3.45 -8.29
N ARG A 42 10.96 3.00 -9.36
CA ARG A 42 9.88 2.01 -9.34
C ARG A 42 10.05 1.05 -10.49
N GLU A 43 9.85 -0.22 -10.22
CA GLU A 43 9.80 -1.26 -11.23
C GLU A 43 8.51 -2.04 -11.06
N VAL A 44 7.69 -2.05 -12.11
CA VAL A 44 6.44 -2.83 -12.16
C VAL A 44 6.78 -4.22 -12.67
N MET A 45 6.34 -5.24 -11.95
CA MET A 45 6.68 -6.64 -12.21
C MET A 45 5.41 -7.44 -12.54
N GLU A 46 5.52 -8.37 -13.49
CA GLU A 46 4.46 -9.36 -13.76
C GLU A 46 4.51 -10.55 -12.78
N LEU A 47 5.72 -10.87 -12.31
CA LEU A 47 6.01 -11.95 -11.38
C LEU A 47 7.15 -11.52 -10.46
N ALA A 48 7.07 -11.89 -9.18
CA ALA A 48 8.12 -11.63 -8.22
C ALA A 48 8.18 -12.71 -7.14
N ASP A 49 9.37 -12.86 -6.55
CA ASP A 49 9.61 -13.78 -5.43
C ASP A 49 9.56 -13.01 -4.10
N LEU A 50 8.93 -13.63 -3.11
CA LEU A 50 8.96 -13.19 -1.72
C LEU A 50 9.88 -14.12 -0.92
N ASP A 51 10.78 -13.53 -0.15
CA ASP A 51 11.76 -14.21 0.68
C ASP A 51 11.67 -13.72 2.13
N VAL A 52 11.78 -14.65 3.09
CA VAL A 52 11.62 -14.35 4.53
C VAL A 52 12.73 -13.46 5.10
N THR A 53 13.87 -13.36 4.43
CA THR A 53 15.03 -12.58 4.86
C THR A 53 15.05 -11.22 4.20
N VAL A 54 14.78 -11.15 2.88
CA VAL A 54 14.95 -9.92 2.10
C VAL A 54 13.63 -9.24 1.69
N GLY A 55 12.48 -9.87 1.96
CA GLY A 55 11.16 -9.37 1.57
C GLY A 55 10.88 -9.61 0.08
N LEU A 56 10.40 -8.59 -0.63
CA LEU A 56 10.24 -8.66 -2.09
C LEU A 56 11.62 -8.61 -2.76
N VAL A 57 11.98 -9.65 -3.49
CA VAL A 57 13.28 -9.70 -4.21
C VAL A 57 13.33 -8.56 -5.23
N GLY A 58 14.39 -7.74 -5.15
CA GLY A 58 14.55 -6.52 -5.96
C GLY A 58 14.04 -5.24 -5.30
N ASP A 59 13.40 -5.33 -4.13
CA ASP A 59 13.07 -4.16 -3.30
C ASP A 59 14.19 -3.82 -2.32
N THR A 60 14.26 -2.55 -1.91
CA THR A 60 15.24 -2.04 -0.94
C THR A 60 14.78 -2.07 0.51
N TRP A 61 13.69 -2.75 0.87
CA TRP A 61 13.17 -2.77 2.24
C TRP A 61 14.25 -3.08 3.29
N GLN A 62 15.08 -4.11 3.05
CA GLN A 62 16.12 -4.53 4.00
C GLN A 62 17.18 -3.44 4.28
N ASP A 63 17.35 -2.51 3.33
CA ASP A 63 18.29 -1.40 3.40
C ASP A 63 17.67 -0.13 4.01
N ARG A 64 16.39 -0.17 4.42
CA ARG A 64 15.66 0.98 4.98
C ARG A 64 15.64 0.90 6.52
N PRO A 65 16.45 1.72 7.22
CA PRO A 65 16.42 1.80 8.68
C PRO A 65 15.04 2.17 9.19
N SER A 66 14.63 1.59 10.32
CA SER A 66 13.39 1.93 10.99
C SER A 66 13.65 2.28 12.45
N LEU A 67 13.14 3.44 12.89
CA LEU A 67 13.15 3.84 14.30
C LEU A 67 12.32 2.90 15.19
N ARG A 68 11.46 2.06 14.60
CA ARG A 68 10.67 1.07 15.35
C ARG A 68 11.49 -0.19 15.67
N SER A 69 12.62 -0.40 14.98
CA SER A 69 13.49 -1.54 15.24
C SER A 69 14.37 -1.29 16.45
N GLY A 70 14.58 -2.31 17.28
CA GLY A 70 15.45 -2.19 18.46
C GLY A 70 16.94 -2.02 18.13
N ASP A 71 17.36 -2.42 16.93
CA ASP A 71 18.75 -2.37 16.46
C ASP A 71 19.01 -1.31 15.36
N GLY A 72 17.99 -0.52 15.02
CA GLY A 72 18.06 0.53 14.01
C GLY A 72 18.05 0.04 12.56
N LYS A 73 17.89 -1.27 12.31
CA LYS A 73 17.81 -1.84 10.96
C LYS A 73 16.39 -1.79 10.40
N ALA A 74 16.17 -2.43 9.25
CA ALA A 74 14.83 -2.64 8.73
C ALA A 74 13.98 -3.45 9.73
N HIS A 75 12.74 -3.01 9.95
CA HIS A 75 11.85 -3.68 10.90
C HIS A 75 11.23 -4.92 10.24
N PRO A 76 11.43 -6.15 10.78
CA PRO A 76 10.97 -7.39 10.15
C PRO A 76 9.46 -7.41 9.88
N ASP A 77 8.66 -6.85 10.78
CA ASP A 77 7.20 -6.78 10.61
C ASP A 77 6.72 -5.74 9.57
N MET A 78 7.64 -5.10 8.83
CA MET A 78 7.36 -4.13 7.77
C MET A 78 7.92 -4.56 6.41
N GLN A 79 8.19 -5.86 6.24
CA GLN A 79 8.83 -6.47 5.04
C GLN A 79 8.09 -6.23 3.73
N VAL A 80 6.77 -6.35 3.76
CA VAL A 80 5.90 -6.25 2.60
C VAL A 80 4.77 -5.28 2.92
N THR A 81 4.50 -4.38 1.98
CA THR A 81 3.41 -3.41 2.06
C THR A 81 2.32 -3.75 1.05
N ILE A 82 1.07 -3.68 1.48
CA ILE A 82 -0.10 -3.93 0.63
C ILE A 82 -1.00 -2.69 0.65
N MET A 83 -1.37 -2.19 -0.52
CA MET A 83 -2.37 -1.15 -0.68
C MET A 83 -3.62 -1.71 -1.36
N ASN A 84 -4.80 -1.32 -0.90
CA ASN A 84 -6.04 -1.70 -1.57
C ASN A 84 -6.10 -1.04 -2.97
N SER A 85 -6.35 -1.83 -4.01
CA SER A 85 -6.37 -1.38 -5.41
C SER A 85 -7.40 -0.27 -5.66
N ARG A 86 -8.56 -0.29 -5.00
CA ARG A 86 -9.59 0.74 -5.15
C ARG A 86 -9.12 2.08 -4.57
N VAL A 87 -8.38 2.05 -3.46
CA VAL A 87 -7.76 3.26 -2.89
C VAL A 87 -6.74 3.83 -3.88
N ALA A 88 -5.85 2.99 -4.42
CA ALA A 88 -4.87 3.41 -5.40
C ALA A 88 -5.54 4.01 -6.63
N ASN A 89 -6.60 3.37 -7.13
CA ASN A 89 -7.41 3.88 -8.24
C ASN A 89 -7.99 5.27 -7.94
N LEU A 90 -8.61 5.43 -6.76
CA LEU A 90 -9.26 6.66 -6.35
C LEU A 90 -8.28 7.82 -6.26
N VAL A 91 -7.14 7.64 -5.59
CA VAL A 91 -6.17 8.73 -5.38
C VAL A 91 -5.32 9.02 -6.61
N ALA A 92 -4.96 7.99 -7.38
CA ALA A 92 -4.07 8.14 -8.52
C ALA A 92 -4.82 8.53 -9.82
N GLN A 93 -6.10 8.14 -9.95
CA GLN A 93 -6.98 8.29 -11.12
C GLN A 93 -6.44 7.68 -12.43
N ASP A 94 -5.23 7.13 -12.40
CA ASP A 94 -4.54 6.50 -13.52
C ASP A 94 -3.69 5.34 -12.97
N LYS A 95 -3.88 4.14 -13.53
CA LYS A 95 -3.16 2.92 -13.11
C LYS A 95 -1.65 3.06 -13.27
N ALA A 96 -1.16 3.84 -14.24
CA ALA A 96 0.27 4.07 -14.43
C ALA A 96 0.93 4.80 -13.25
N ARG A 97 0.12 5.46 -12.40
CA ARG A 97 0.57 6.22 -11.22
C ARG A 97 0.47 5.45 -9.91
N TRP A 98 -0.11 4.25 -9.89
CA TRP A 98 -0.27 3.45 -8.66
C TRP A 98 1.07 3.17 -7.98
N GLN A 99 2.08 2.79 -8.76
CA GLN A 99 3.46 2.55 -8.28
C GLN A 99 4.05 3.71 -7.46
N LEU A 100 3.56 4.94 -7.68
CA LEU A 100 4.03 6.11 -6.94
C LEU A 100 3.61 6.09 -5.47
N ALA A 101 2.62 5.28 -5.08
CA ALA A 101 2.28 5.05 -3.68
C ALA A 101 3.44 4.43 -2.90
N GLY A 102 4.32 3.65 -3.55
CA GLY A 102 5.49 3.05 -2.91
C GLY A 102 5.16 1.85 -2.01
N ASP A 103 3.93 1.35 -2.11
CA ASP A 103 3.51 0.03 -1.65
C ASP A 103 3.98 -1.04 -2.65
N GLN A 104 4.25 -2.25 -2.18
CA GLN A 104 4.81 -3.32 -3.01
C GLN A 104 3.74 -4.13 -3.74
N LEU A 105 2.61 -4.36 -3.08
CA LEU A 105 1.51 -5.17 -3.61
C LEU A 105 0.22 -4.35 -3.62
N PHE A 106 -0.53 -4.43 -4.72
CA PHE A 106 -1.84 -3.79 -4.84
C PHE A 106 -2.89 -4.86 -5.08
N ALA A 107 -3.82 -5.02 -4.15
CA ALA A 107 -4.83 -6.07 -4.19
C ALA A 107 -6.23 -5.51 -3.96
N ASP A 108 -7.22 -6.01 -4.68
CA ASP A 108 -8.63 -5.65 -4.47
C ASP A 108 -9.24 -6.47 -3.32
N ILE A 109 -8.77 -6.26 -2.09
CA ILE A 109 -9.22 -7.01 -0.90
C ILE A 109 -9.48 -6.06 0.27
N ASP A 110 -10.45 -6.41 1.13
CA ASP A 110 -10.76 -5.69 2.36
C ASP A 110 -9.59 -5.82 3.35
N LEU A 111 -8.78 -4.77 3.43
CA LEU A 111 -7.66 -4.68 4.36
C LEU A 111 -8.08 -4.14 5.74
N SER A 112 -9.36 -3.86 5.97
CA SER A 112 -9.82 -3.25 7.23
C SER A 112 -9.44 -4.07 8.44
N LYS A 113 -9.33 -3.42 9.60
CA LYS A 113 -8.98 -4.09 10.86
C LYS A 113 -9.95 -5.21 11.26
N ALA A 114 -11.18 -5.13 10.77
CA ALA A 114 -12.21 -6.14 11.02
C ALA A 114 -11.95 -7.42 10.21
N ASN A 115 -11.49 -7.28 8.95
CA ASN A 115 -11.25 -8.40 8.07
C ASN A 115 -9.81 -8.93 8.15
N MET A 116 -8.83 -8.05 8.35
CA MET A 116 -7.40 -8.35 8.34
C MET A 116 -6.67 -7.88 9.61
N PRO A 117 -7.11 -8.28 10.82
CA PRO A 117 -6.39 -7.96 12.06
C PRO A 117 -4.98 -8.60 12.07
N PRO A 118 -4.04 -8.08 12.90
CA PRO A 118 -2.73 -8.69 13.06
C PRO A 118 -2.80 -10.20 13.36
N GLY A 119 -1.91 -10.97 12.73
CA GLY A 119 -1.91 -12.44 12.76
C GLY A 119 -2.74 -13.09 11.66
N THR A 120 -3.53 -12.32 10.90
CA THR A 120 -4.26 -12.85 9.73
C THR A 120 -3.28 -13.31 8.65
N ARG A 121 -3.49 -14.50 8.11
CA ARG A 121 -2.65 -15.06 7.04
C ARG A 121 -3.36 -15.00 5.70
N VAL A 122 -2.68 -14.45 4.71
CA VAL A 122 -3.18 -14.34 3.33
C VAL A 122 -2.19 -14.99 2.39
N SER A 123 -2.69 -15.84 1.50
CA SER A 123 -1.88 -16.40 0.42
C SER A 123 -1.85 -15.46 -0.78
N ILE A 124 -0.67 -15.27 -1.35
CA ILE A 124 -0.48 -14.58 -2.63
C ILE A 124 0.37 -15.50 -3.50
N GLY A 125 -0.26 -16.14 -4.48
CA GLY A 125 0.37 -17.24 -5.21
C GLY A 125 0.81 -18.35 -4.24
N ALA A 126 2.10 -18.68 -4.25
CA ALA A 126 2.69 -19.68 -3.35
C ALA A 126 3.16 -19.10 -2.00
N ALA A 127 3.22 -17.78 -1.85
CA ALA A 127 3.68 -17.12 -0.63
C ALA A 127 2.53 -17.00 0.39
N ILE A 128 2.89 -17.01 1.67
CA ILE A 128 1.96 -16.73 2.78
C ILE A 128 2.50 -15.49 3.49
N LEU A 129 1.68 -14.45 3.53
CA LEU A 129 1.92 -13.23 4.30
C LEU A 129 1.12 -13.27 5.60
N GLU A 130 1.65 -12.66 6.64
CA GLU A 130 0.95 -12.45 7.91
C GLU A 130 0.80 -10.95 8.15
N ALA A 131 -0.42 -10.49 8.40
CA ALA A 131 -0.69 -9.11 8.75
C ALA A 131 -0.04 -8.78 10.10
N THR A 132 0.65 -7.66 10.19
CA THR A 132 1.35 -7.24 11.41
C THR A 132 0.64 -6.06 12.06
N ASP A 133 1.06 -5.70 13.28
CA ASP A 133 0.55 -4.52 13.98
C ASP A 133 1.25 -3.22 13.56
N GLN A 134 2.05 -3.25 12.48
CA GLN A 134 2.83 -2.12 11.99
C GLN A 134 2.07 -1.34 10.92
N PRO A 135 1.41 -0.21 11.25
CA PRO A 135 0.68 0.55 10.26
C PRO A 135 1.63 1.21 9.25
N HIS A 136 1.25 1.16 7.98
CA HIS A 136 1.88 1.86 6.88
C HIS A 136 1.17 3.19 6.61
N THR A 137 1.69 4.23 7.26
CA THR A 137 1.09 5.56 7.22
C THR A 137 1.56 6.37 6.02
N GLY A 138 0.74 7.31 5.55
CA GLY A 138 1.12 8.26 4.49
C GLY A 138 2.29 9.16 4.89
N CYS A 139 3.04 9.63 3.89
CA CYS A 139 4.21 10.50 4.06
C CYS A 139 4.13 11.73 3.15
N GLU A 140 5.10 12.64 3.27
CA GLU A 140 5.20 13.84 2.43
C GLU A 140 5.23 13.50 0.93
N LYS A 141 5.97 12.45 0.55
CA LYS A 141 5.99 11.96 -0.85
C LYS A 141 4.58 11.57 -1.33
N PHE A 142 3.74 10.98 -0.48
CA PHE A 142 2.36 10.63 -0.81
C PHE A 142 1.52 11.89 -1.08
N ALA A 143 1.60 12.90 -0.22
CA ALA A 143 0.90 14.17 -0.44
C ALA A 143 1.38 14.91 -1.68
N ALA A 144 2.69 14.91 -1.95
CA ALA A 144 3.25 15.50 -3.17
C ALA A 144 2.73 14.80 -4.44
N ARG A 145 2.50 13.48 -4.37
CA ARG A 145 2.06 12.65 -5.51
C ARG A 145 0.55 12.65 -5.71
N PHE A 146 -0.24 12.65 -4.65
CA PHE A 146 -1.70 12.44 -4.73
C PHE A 146 -2.53 13.55 -4.10
N GLY A 147 -1.87 14.57 -3.54
CA GLY A 147 -2.50 15.71 -2.90
C GLY A 147 -2.63 15.59 -1.39
N ILE A 148 -2.71 16.75 -0.74
CA ILE A 148 -2.84 16.83 0.72
C ILE A 148 -4.15 16.22 1.23
N ASP A 149 -5.23 16.32 0.45
CA ASP A 149 -6.52 15.77 0.83
C ASP A 149 -6.53 14.24 0.79
N ALA A 150 -5.78 13.62 -0.13
CA ALA A 150 -5.55 12.18 -0.12
C ALA A 150 -4.80 11.74 1.14
N LEU A 151 -3.75 12.48 1.54
CA LEU A 151 -3.05 12.23 2.81
C LEU A 151 -3.97 12.38 4.03
N LYS A 152 -4.84 13.41 4.04
CA LYS A 152 -5.84 13.61 5.11
C LYS A 152 -6.82 12.44 5.19
N LEU A 153 -7.35 11.97 4.06
CA LEU A 153 -8.29 10.85 4.04
C LEU A 153 -7.65 9.59 4.63
N ILE A 154 -6.48 9.18 4.15
CA ILE A 154 -5.82 7.95 4.65
C ILE A 154 -5.40 8.07 6.13
N SER A 155 -5.17 9.28 6.62
CA SER A 155 -4.79 9.54 8.01
C SER A 155 -5.97 9.73 8.96
N SER A 156 -7.19 9.85 8.42
CA SER A 156 -8.42 10.02 9.18
C SER A 156 -8.77 8.78 10.01
N SER A 157 -9.73 8.91 10.93
CA SER A 157 -10.21 7.77 11.73
C SER A 157 -10.72 6.63 10.84
N ILE A 158 -11.51 6.94 9.82
CA ILE A 158 -12.02 5.95 8.87
C ILE A 158 -10.89 5.38 8.01
N GLY A 159 -9.92 6.20 7.60
CA GLY A 159 -8.78 5.74 6.82
C GLY A 159 -7.91 4.71 7.56
N LYS A 160 -7.76 4.90 8.88
CA LYS A 160 -7.06 3.96 9.78
C LYS A 160 -7.88 2.73 10.13
N GLU A 161 -9.21 2.83 10.16
CA GLU A 161 -10.11 1.70 10.37
C GLU A 161 -10.11 0.76 9.17
N LEU A 162 -10.20 1.34 7.97
CA LEU A 162 -10.18 0.62 6.69
C LEU A 162 -8.78 0.28 6.19
N GLN A 163 -7.72 0.73 6.88
CA GLN A 163 -6.34 0.47 6.50
C GLN A 163 -6.06 0.81 5.04
N LEU A 164 -6.45 2.03 4.62
CA LEU A 164 -6.43 2.43 3.20
C LEU A 164 -5.04 2.37 2.54
N ARG A 165 -3.97 2.21 3.32
CA ARG A 165 -2.60 2.00 2.84
C ARG A 165 -1.87 0.86 3.57
N GLY A 166 -2.61 -0.07 4.18
CA GLY A 166 -2.10 -1.14 5.05
C GLY A 166 -1.94 -0.72 6.50
#